data_AF-A0A512PBY3-F1
#
_entry.id   AF-A0A512PBY3-F1
#
_cell.length_a   1.000
_cell.length_b   1.000
_cell.length_c   1.000
_cell.angle_alpha   90.00
_cell.angle_beta   90.00
_cell.angle_gamma   90.00
#
_symmetry.space_group_name_H-M   'P 1'
#
loop_
_entity.id
_entity.type
_entity.pdbx_description
1 polymer ?
#
loop_
_entity_poly.entity_id
_entity_poly.type
_entity_poly.pdbx_seq_one_letter_code
_entity_poly.pdbx_strand_id
1 'polypeptide(L)'
;MRHPALIRRMQAQWKLSRAYGIANLKVIHRLSDLDAIGDLGSEVRALAQGLLADCSTRIVYRQEADQLAGSALALGLTETETELLPTLGVGQGLWRIRDRAFVTQHQLTRGELEVFDTGARMAGRP
;
A
#
# COMPACT_ATOMS: atom_id res chain seq x y z
N MET A 1 9.12 -9.48 10.00
CA MET A 1 9.19 -10.56 8.98
C MET A 1 10.61 -11.15 8.99
N ARG A 2 10.81 -12.44 9.31
CA ARG A 2 12.10 -13.05 9.73
C ARG A 2 13.02 -13.58 8.61
N HIS A 3 12.78 -13.27 7.33
CA HIS A 3 13.47 -13.93 6.21
C HIS A 3 14.06 -12.94 5.17
N PRO A 4 15.28 -12.39 5.40
CA PRO A 4 15.93 -11.44 4.51
C PRO A 4 16.09 -11.92 3.06
N ALA A 5 16.35 -13.22 2.86
CA ALA A 5 16.46 -13.82 1.53
C ALA A 5 15.18 -13.66 0.70
N LEU A 6 14.01 -13.69 1.35
CA LEU A 6 12.71 -13.57 0.68
C LEU A 6 12.48 -12.13 0.20
N ILE A 7 12.86 -11.13 1.00
CA ILE A 7 12.81 -9.70 0.62
C ILE A 7 13.73 -9.42 -0.57
N ARG A 8 14.96 -9.97 -0.56
CA ARG A 8 15.89 -9.84 -1.70
C ARG A 8 15.34 -10.48 -2.97
N ARG A 9 14.75 -11.67 -2.87
CA ARG A 9 14.09 -12.34 -3.99
C ARG A 9 12.94 -11.48 -4.55
N MET A 10 12.09 -10.93 -3.69
CA MET A 10 11.00 -10.04 -4.10
C MET A 10 11.54 -8.82 -4.86
N GLN A 11 12.60 -8.18 -4.35
CA GLN A 11 13.21 -7.03 -5.01
C GLN A 11 13.75 -7.40 -6.41
N ALA A 12 14.46 -8.53 -6.53
CA ALA A 12 14.98 -8.99 -7.81
C ALA A 12 13.83 -9.27 -8.81
N GLN A 13 12.75 -9.91 -8.35
CA GLN A 13 11.58 -10.17 -9.17
C GLN A 13 10.95 -8.86 -9.66
N TRP A 14 10.75 -7.87 -8.79
CA TRP A 14 10.10 -6.60 -9.15
C TRP A 14 10.89 -5.78 -10.16
N LYS A 15 12.23 -5.75 -10.03
CA LYS A 15 13.09 -5.09 -11.02
C LYS A 15 12.92 -5.65 -12.43
N LEU A 16 12.75 -6.96 -12.56
CA LEU A 16 12.60 -7.65 -13.85
C LEU A 16 11.15 -7.77 -14.33
N SER A 17 10.18 -7.35 -13.53
CA SER A 17 8.76 -7.65 -13.80
C SER A 17 8.25 -7.05 -15.09
N ARG A 18 8.74 -5.87 -15.50
CA ARG A 18 8.41 -5.29 -16.81
C ARG A 18 8.92 -6.14 -17.97
N ALA A 19 10.15 -6.67 -17.86
CA ALA A 19 10.72 -7.52 -18.90
C ALA A 19 9.96 -8.84 -19.06
N TYR A 20 9.39 -9.35 -17.97
CA TYR A 20 8.61 -10.59 -17.97
C TYR A 20 7.10 -10.41 -18.15
N GLY A 21 6.61 -9.17 -18.35
CA GLY A 21 5.17 -8.91 -18.47
C GLY A 21 4.37 -9.20 -17.19
N ILE A 22 5.03 -9.14 -16.03
CA ILE A 22 4.43 -9.41 -14.72
C ILE A 22 4.01 -8.09 -14.04
N ALA A 23 2.79 -8.04 -13.53
CA ALA A 23 2.33 -6.98 -12.64
C ALA A 23 2.36 -7.47 -11.19
N ASN A 24 3.14 -6.82 -10.32
CA ASN A 24 3.14 -7.13 -8.89
C ASN A 24 2.24 -6.16 -8.15
N LEU A 25 1.45 -6.69 -7.22
CA LEU A 25 0.66 -5.91 -6.30
C LEU A 25 1.15 -6.18 -4.87
N LYS A 26 1.36 -5.11 -4.11
CA LYS A 26 1.64 -5.16 -2.67
C LYS A 26 0.47 -4.51 -1.94
N VAL A 27 -0.15 -5.26 -1.04
CA VAL A 27 -1.24 -4.76 -0.18
C VAL A 27 -0.75 -4.81 1.26
N ILE A 28 -0.82 -3.67 1.95
CA ILE A 28 -0.35 -3.53 3.34
C ILE A 28 -1.42 -2.80 4.13
N HIS A 29 -1.72 -3.29 5.33
CA HIS A 29 -2.69 -2.67 6.22
C HIS A 29 -2.13 -1.50 7.02
N ARG A 30 -0.82 -1.53 7.33
CA ARG A 30 -0.13 -0.49 8.10
C ARG A 30 1.32 -0.37 7.64
N LEU A 31 1.74 0.83 7.24
CA LEU A 31 3.10 1.04 6.74
C LEU A 31 4.16 0.81 7.83
N SER A 32 3.82 1.09 9.09
CA SER A 32 4.69 0.82 10.24
C SER A 32 5.03 -0.67 10.44
N ASP A 33 4.35 -1.60 9.78
CA ASP A 33 4.76 -3.02 9.80
C ASP A 33 6.13 -3.22 9.14
N LEU A 34 6.44 -2.38 8.15
CA LEU A 34 7.77 -2.36 7.57
C LEU A 34 8.79 -1.82 8.56
N ASP A 35 8.31 -1.06 9.55
CA ASP A 35 9.14 -0.54 10.61
C ASP A 35 9.61 -1.57 11.65
N ALA A 36 8.95 -2.73 11.66
CA ALA A 36 9.39 -3.88 12.43
C ALA A 36 10.34 -4.80 11.63
N ILE A 37 10.71 -4.43 10.41
CA ILE A 37 11.63 -5.22 9.57
C ILE A 37 13.06 -4.78 9.84
N GLY A 38 13.77 -5.56 10.66
CA GLY A 38 15.18 -5.33 11.00
C GLY A 38 15.40 -4.10 11.87
N ASP A 39 16.62 -3.96 12.36
CA ASP A 39 17.01 -2.82 13.19
C ASP A 39 17.06 -1.53 12.37
N LEU A 40 17.02 -0.39 13.07
CA LEU A 40 17.20 0.92 12.45
C LEU A 40 18.56 0.96 11.72
N GLY A 41 18.54 1.39 10.46
CA GLY A 41 19.75 1.41 9.61
C GLY A 41 20.15 0.06 9.02
N SER A 42 19.42 -1.03 9.30
CA SER A 42 19.73 -2.33 8.72
C SER A 42 19.47 -2.37 7.21
N GLU A 43 20.25 -3.18 6.50
CA GLU A 43 20.07 -3.40 5.06
C GLU A 43 18.67 -3.95 4.74
N VAL A 44 18.14 -4.83 5.59
CA VAL A 44 16.81 -5.44 5.40
C VAL A 44 15.70 -4.39 5.47
N ARG A 45 15.83 -3.41 6.37
CA ARG A 45 14.93 -2.26 6.46
C ARG A 45 15.01 -1.40 5.20
N ALA A 46 16.22 -1.07 4.74
CA ALA A 46 16.42 -0.31 3.51
C ALA A 46 15.82 -1.01 2.29
N LEU A 47 15.97 -2.34 2.19
CA LEU A 47 15.36 -3.16 1.14
C LEU A 47 13.84 -3.12 1.19
N ALA A 48 13.24 -3.25 2.37
CA ALA A 48 11.79 -3.20 2.54
C ALA A 48 11.18 -1.83 2.15
N GLN A 49 11.91 -0.75 2.44
CA GLN A 49 11.54 0.61 2.03
C GLN A 49 11.73 0.81 0.52
N GLY A 50 12.83 0.30 -0.05
CA GLY A 50 13.05 0.33 -1.50
C GLY A 50 11.93 -0.35 -2.30
N LEU A 51 11.39 -1.46 -1.78
CA LEU A 51 10.23 -2.12 -2.37
C LEU A 51 9.00 -1.18 -2.47
N LEU A 52 8.72 -0.35 -1.46
CA LEU A 52 7.64 0.63 -1.56
C LEU A 52 7.92 1.73 -2.59
N ALA A 53 9.18 2.18 -2.65
CA ALA A 53 9.62 3.19 -3.60
C ALA A 53 9.49 2.71 -5.05
N ASP A 54 9.76 1.43 -5.32
CA ASP A 54 9.70 0.83 -6.66
C ASP A 54 8.27 0.72 -7.24
N CYS A 55 7.22 0.87 -6.41
CA CYS A 55 5.84 0.86 -6.87
C CYS A 55 5.53 2.12 -7.72
N SER A 56 5.36 1.94 -9.04
CA SER A 56 5.03 3.04 -9.96
C SER A 56 3.61 3.58 -9.83
N THR A 57 2.73 2.81 -9.17
CA THR A 57 1.36 3.19 -8.86
C THR A 57 1.11 2.86 -7.39
N ARG A 58 0.62 3.85 -6.65
CA ARG A 58 0.31 3.73 -5.22
C ARG A 58 -1.15 4.12 -5.04
N ILE A 59 -1.91 3.27 -4.37
CA ILE A 59 -3.29 3.51 -3.99
C ILE A 59 -3.30 3.60 -2.47
N VAL A 60 -3.60 4.78 -1.94
CA VAL A 60 -3.57 5.08 -0.51
C VAL A 60 -4.99 5.35 -0.05
N TYR A 61 -5.50 4.51 0.84
CA TYR A 61 -6.80 4.69 1.48
C TYR A 61 -6.67 5.59 2.70
N ARG A 62 -7.81 5.91 3.32
CA ARG A 62 -7.84 6.69 4.57
C ARG A 62 -6.82 6.16 5.57
N GLN A 63 -6.00 7.08 6.09
CA GLN A 63 -5.06 6.80 7.16
C GLN A 63 -5.59 7.40 8.46
N GLU A 64 -5.44 6.67 9.56
CA GLU A 64 -5.74 7.17 10.90
C GLU A 64 -4.71 8.23 11.33
N ALA A 65 -5.12 9.13 12.23
CA ALA A 65 -4.31 10.29 12.61
C ALA A 65 -2.91 9.91 13.13
N ASP A 66 -2.81 8.80 13.87
CA ASP A 66 -1.54 8.28 14.42
C ASP A 66 -0.62 7.66 13.36
N GLN A 67 -1.13 7.34 12.17
CA GLN A 67 -0.37 6.78 11.04
C GLN A 67 -0.04 7.81 9.96
N LEU A 68 -0.64 9.00 10.03
CA LEU A 68 -0.62 9.95 8.93
C LEU A 68 0.79 10.47 8.63
N ALA A 69 1.51 10.93 9.66
CA ALA A 69 2.87 11.47 9.49
C ALA A 69 3.86 10.41 8.95
N GLY A 70 3.79 9.18 9.47
CA GLY A 70 4.62 8.07 9.00
C GLY A 70 4.31 7.69 7.56
N SER A 71 3.03 7.68 7.19
CA SER A 71 2.58 7.40 5.83
C SER A 71 3.00 8.48 4.84
N ALA A 72 2.88 9.75 5.24
CA ALA A 72 3.32 10.89 4.44
C ALA A 72 4.81 10.81 4.11
N LEU A 73 5.64 10.54 5.12
CA LEU A 73 7.08 10.38 4.95
C LEU A 73 7.42 9.16 4.07
N ALA A 74 6.86 7.99 4.38
CA ALA A 74 7.18 6.75 3.68
C ALA A 74 6.73 6.75 2.20
N LEU A 75 5.65 7.47 1.88
CA LEU A 75 5.10 7.53 0.53
C LEU A 75 5.49 8.80 -0.23
N GLY A 76 6.20 9.74 0.40
CA GLY A 76 6.56 11.04 -0.17
C GLY A 76 5.33 11.84 -0.57
N LEU A 77 4.35 11.93 0.33
CA LEU A 77 3.13 12.72 0.13
C LEU A 77 3.43 14.20 0.34
N THR A 78 2.75 15.04 -0.43
CA THR A 78 2.67 16.48 -0.19
C THR A 78 1.80 16.77 1.03
N GLU A 79 1.87 17.99 1.54
CA GLU A 79 1.00 18.47 2.62
C GLU A 79 -0.48 18.33 2.24
N THR A 80 -0.87 18.77 1.04
CA THR A 80 -2.24 18.64 0.53
C THR A 80 -2.70 17.19 0.42
N GLU A 81 -1.86 16.29 -0.09
CA GLU A 81 -2.19 14.86 -0.14
C GLU A 81 -2.35 14.28 1.27
N THR A 82 -1.53 14.72 2.21
CA THR A 82 -1.55 14.28 3.61
C THR A 82 -2.83 14.73 4.31
N GLU A 83 -3.22 16.00 4.18
CA GLU A 83 -4.46 16.55 4.74
C GLU A 83 -5.72 15.93 4.14
N LEU A 84 -5.65 15.49 2.89
CA LEU A 84 -6.76 14.86 2.18
C LEU A 84 -7.04 13.44 2.68
N LEU A 85 -6.01 12.66 3.03
CA LEU A 85 -6.17 11.24 3.37
C LEU A 85 -7.21 10.95 4.47
N PRO A 86 -7.25 11.67 5.61
CA PRO A 86 -8.25 11.45 6.66
C PRO A 86 -9.70 11.67 6.20
N THR A 87 -9.91 12.50 5.16
CA THR A 87 -11.24 12.85 4.65
C THR A 87 -11.85 11.77 3.75
N LEU A 88 -11.05 10.80 3.30
CA LEU A 88 -11.50 9.78 2.35
C LEU A 88 -12.53 8.83 2.99
N GLY A 89 -13.66 8.67 2.31
CA GLY A 89 -14.69 7.71 2.66
C GLY A 89 -14.33 6.27 2.29
N VAL A 90 -15.19 5.32 2.69
CA VAL A 90 -15.06 3.92 2.25
C VAL A 90 -15.15 3.84 0.72
N GLY A 91 -14.22 3.10 0.12
CA GLY A 91 -14.10 3.00 -1.34
C GLY A 91 -13.38 4.17 -1.99
N GLN A 92 -13.06 5.25 -1.27
CA GLN A 92 -12.26 6.35 -1.83
C GLN A 92 -10.76 6.13 -1.57
N GLY A 93 -9.94 6.37 -2.59
CA GLY A 93 -8.49 6.26 -2.48
C GLY A 93 -7.77 7.38 -3.23
N LEU A 94 -6.61 7.79 -2.70
CA LEU A 94 -5.65 8.62 -3.40
C LEU A 94 -4.79 7.73 -4.30
N TRP A 95 -4.93 7.90 -5.61
CA TRP A 95 -4.10 7.24 -6.62
C TRP A 95 -2.95 8.14 -7.00
N ARG A 96 -1.71 7.71 -6.73
CA ARG A 96 -0.50 8.34 -7.23
C ARG A 96 0.06 7.51 -8.37
N ILE A 97 0.11 8.09 -9.56
CA ILE A 97 0.66 7.49 -10.77
C ILE A 97 1.81 8.39 -11.22
N ARG A 98 3.04 7.94 -10.97
CA ARG A 98 4.25 8.75 -11.15
C ARG A 98 4.13 10.07 -10.34
N ASP A 99 4.11 11.20 -11.04
CA ASP A 99 4.04 12.57 -10.53
C ASP A 99 2.61 13.12 -10.40
N ARG A 100 1.60 12.32 -10.78
CA ARG A 100 0.19 12.73 -10.77
C ARG A 100 -0.58 12.07 -9.65
N ALA A 101 -1.52 12.81 -9.07
CA ALA A 101 -2.37 12.35 -7.98
C ALA A 101 -3.85 12.54 -8.33
N PHE A 102 -4.69 11.59 -7.94
CA PHE A 102 -6.13 11.59 -8.20
C PHE A 102 -6.90 11.04 -7.00
N VAL A 103 -8.00 11.69 -6.63
CA VAL A 103 -9.01 11.06 -5.76
C VAL A 103 -9.89 10.18 -6.63
N THR A 104 -9.98 8.92 -6.28
CA THR A 104 -10.75 7.92 -7.03
C THR A 104 -11.79 7.28 -6.12
N GLN A 105 -13.03 7.19 -6.60
CA GLN A 105 -14.08 6.39 -6.00
C GLN A 105 -14.08 5.00 -6.65
N HIS A 106 -13.77 3.97 -5.87
CA HIS A 106 -13.98 2.60 -6.26
C HIS A 106 -15.43 2.22 -5.99
N GLN A 107 -16.08 1.64 -6.98
CA GLN A 107 -17.43 1.11 -6.87
C GLN A 107 -17.37 -0.35 -7.28
N LEU A 108 -17.98 -1.20 -6.47
CA LEU A 108 -18.19 -2.60 -6.81
C LEU A 108 -19.53 -2.70 -7.52
N THR A 109 -19.54 -3.44 -8.62
CA THR A 109 -20.79 -3.97 -9.16
C THR A 109 -21.41 -4.95 -8.16
N ARG A 110 -22.70 -5.25 -8.35
CA ARG A 110 -23.40 -6.22 -7.49
C ARG A 110 -22.70 -7.59 -7.46
N GLY A 111 -22.27 -8.09 -8.63
CA GLY A 111 -21.60 -9.38 -8.72
C GLY A 111 -20.22 -9.38 -8.03
N GLU A 112 -19.48 -8.28 -8.09
CA GLU A 112 -18.21 -8.16 -7.37
C GLU A 112 -18.42 -8.11 -5.86
N LEU A 113 -19.45 -7.41 -5.38
CA LEU A 113 -19.76 -7.36 -3.95
C LEU A 113 -20.06 -8.75 -3.37
N GLU A 114 -20.78 -9.60 -4.10
CA GLU A 114 -21.07 -10.98 -3.68
C GLU A 114 -19.80 -11.83 -3.50
N VAL A 115 -18.76 -11.55 -4.30
CA VAL A 115 -17.47 -12.26 -4.21
C VAL A 115 -16.56 -11.67 -3.13
N PHE A 116 -16.59 -10.35 -2.92
CA PHE A 116 -15.65 -9.63 -2.07
C PHE A 116 -16.20 -9.21 -0.70
N ASP A 117 -17.46 -9.51 -0.36
CA ASP A 117 -18.00 -9.29 0.98
C ASP A 117 -17.35 -10.25 2.00
N THR A 118 -16.29 -9.78 2.63
CA THR A 118 -15.62 -10.46 3.74
C THR A 118 -16.24 -10.12 5.10
N GLY A 119 -17.15 -9.14 5.15
CA GLY A 119 -17.82 -8.67 6.36
C GLY A 119 -19.04 -9.50 6.75
N ALA A 120 -19.67 -10.21 5.81
CA ALA A 120 -20.85 -11.05 6.05
C ALA A 120 -20.67 -11.98 7.27
N ARG A 121 -19.55 -12.69 7.35
CA ARG A 121 -19.21 -13.58 8.47
C ARG A 121 -18.98 -12.85 9.79
N MET A 122 -18.35 -11.68 9.76
CA MET A 122 -18.16 -10.86 10.97
C MET A 122 -19.48 -10.29 11.49
N ALA A 123 -20.42 -9.98 10.60
CA ALA A 123 -21.74 -9.44 10.94
C ALA A 123 -22.78 -10.54 11.28
N GLY A 124 -22.37 -11.82 11.32
CA GLY A 124 -23.27 -12.94 11.60
C GLY A 124 -24.34 -13.17 10.52
N ARG A 125 -24.12 -12.69 9.29
CA ARG A 125 -24.97 -12.99 8.15
C ARG A 125 -24.50 -14.31 7.52
N PRO A 126 -25.42 -15.18 7.07
CA PRO A 126 -25.07 -16.47 6.49
C PRO A 126 -24.15 -16.35 5.28
#